data_AF-A0A7W0QW00-F1
#
_entry.id   AF-A0A7W0QW00-F1
#
_cell.length_a   1.000
_cell.length_b   1.000
_cell.length_c   1.000
_cell.angle_alpha   90.00
_cell.angle_beta   90.00
_cell.angle_gamma   90.00
#
_symmetry.space_group_name_H-M   'P 1'
#
loop_
_entity.id
_entity.type
_entity.pdbx_description
1 polymer ?
#
loop_
_entity_poly.entity_id
_entity_poly.type
_entity_poly.pdbx_seq_one_letter_code
_entity_poly.pdbx_strand_id
1 'polypeptide(L)'
;LLASTTFAEGRGAPVKDVLVVVDLKPGVDLEEGRRAVERAVADVPTIDVQDKEEFAAAVGSQINQILVTVYGMLALSILIALIGIANTLSLSTFERTRELGLLRAIGQGRNQTRAMVRWESVVIAVFGTTLGLATGIAGAWALVTSASGAELSRFTVPAGQMAIVLGLGALAGVLAALRPAARAAKLDPLQAIASV
;
A
#
# COMPACT_ATOMS: atom_id res chain seq x y z
N LEU A 1 20.68 25.63 5.77
CA LEU A 1 19.50 24.78 6.12
C LEU A 1 19.76 24.03 7.46
N LEU A 2 18.80 24.05 8.39
CA LEU A 2 18.75 23.52 9.78
C LEU A 2 20.05 22.92 10.39
N ALA A 3 20.60 23.63 11.38
CA ALA A 3 21.70 23.17 12.23
C ALA A 3 21.16 22.39 13.44
N SER A 4 21.51 21.11 13.57
CA SER A 4 21.37 20.36 14.81
C SER A 4 22.72 20.33 15.55
N THR A 5 23.05 21.42 16.25
CA THR A 5 24.17 21.46 17.19
C THR A 5 23.72 20.89 18.54
N THR A 6 23.57 19.57 18.67
CA THR A 6 23.49 18.94 20.00
C THR A 6 23.83 17.47 19.87
N PHE A 7 25.07 17.07 20.23
CA PHE A 7 25.44 15.86 20.96
C PHE A 7 26.95 15.59 20.77
N ALA A 8 27.82 16.23 21.57
CA ALA A 8 29.13 15.67 21.99
C ALA A 8 30.02 16.67 22.77
N GLU A 9 29.48 17.61 23.53
CA GLU A 9 30.32 18.45 24.39
C GLU A 9 30.61 17.77 25.74
N GLY A 10 31.24 16.59 25.73
CA GLY A 10 31.53 15.91 27.01
C GLY A 10 32.43 14.68 27.06
N ARG A 11 32.78 14.02 25.95
CA ARG A 11 33.79 12.94 25.99
C ARG A 11 34.55 12.95 24.67
N GLY A 12 35.88 13.00 24.73
CA GLY A 12 36.81 13.11 23.60
C GLY A 12 36.79 11.95 22.60
N ALA A 13 35.62 11.63 22.05
CA ALA A 13 35.46 10.86 20.83
C ALA A 13 35.75 11.79 19.64
N PRO A 14 36.46 11.32 18.60
CA PRO A 14 36.62 12.11 17.38
C PRO A 14 35.23 12.43 16.84
N VAL A 15 34.94 13.73 16.71
CA VAL A 15 33.70 14.22 16.10
C VAL A 15 33.67 13.67 14.68
N LYS A 16 32.88 12.63 14.46
CA LYS A 16 32.54 12.15 13.13
C LYS A 16 31.36 12.98 12.67
N ASP A 17 31.63 14.17 12.15
CA ASP A 17 30.59 14.93 11.46
C ASP A 17 30.18 14.12 10.23
N VAL A 18 28.95 13.60 10.28
CA VAL A 18 28.36 12.79 9.21
C VAL A 18 27.81 13.68 8.09
N LEU A 19 27.58 14.96 8.37
CA LEU A 19 27.04 15.93 7.42
C LEU A 19 27.49 17.35 7.78
N VAL A 20 28.05 18.07 6.80
CA VAL A 20 28.38 19.49 6.91
C VAL A 20 27.57 20.24 5.87
N VAL A 21 26.77 21.21 6.31
CA VAL A 21 25.90 22.02 5.43
C VAL A 21 26.53 23.38 5.23
N VAL A 22 26.64 23.81 3.97
CA VAL A 22 27.22 25.11 3.60
C VAL A 22 26.20 25.90 2.80
N ASP A 23 25.88 27.11 3.24
CA ASP A 23 25.01 28.03 2.51
C ASP A 23 25.89 28.94 1.60
N LEU A 24 25.54 29.04 0.32
CA LEU A 24 26.23 29.92 -0.64
C LEU A 24 25.81 31.38 -0.44
N LYS A 25 26.72 32.33 -0.74
CA LYS A 25 26.38 33.76 -0.74
C LYS A 25 25.30 34.06 -1.80
N PRO A 26 24.39 35.01 -1.55
CA PRO A 26 23.37 35.39 -2.53
C PRO A 26 24.00 35.82 -3.87
N GLY A 27 23.55 35.22 -4.97
CA GLY A 27 24.03 35.54 -6.33
C GLY A 27 25.22 34.71 -6.84
N VAL A 28 25.73 33.75 -6.05
CA VAL A 28 26.72 32.77 -6.51
C VAL A 28 26.01 31.64 -7.24
N ASP A 29 26.50 31.26 -8.42
CA ASP A 29 25.98 30.13 -9.17
C ASP A 29 26.30 28.80 -8.47
N LEU A 30 25.40 27.81 -8.59
CA LEU A 30 25.52 26.54 -7.88
C LEU A 30 26.78 25.77 -8.29
N GLU A 31 27.10 25.76 -9.58
CA GLU A 31 28.29 25.13 -10.14
C GLU A 31 29.60 25.81 -9.67
N GLU A 32 29.59 27.14 -9.60
CA GLU A 32 30.74 27.91 -9.11
C GLU A 32 30.96 27.68 -7.61
N GLY A 33 29.88 27.68 -6.83
CA GLY A 33 29.89 27.36 -5.41
C GLY A 33 30.38 25.93 -5.13
N ARG A 34 29.87 24.95 -5.88
CA ARG A 34 30.28 23.54 -5.78
C ARG A 34 31.77 23.37 -6.00
N ARG A 35 32.33 23.92 -7.10
CA ARG A 35 33.76 23.85 -7.39
C ARG A 35 34.63 24.55 -6.34
N ALA A 36 34.11 25.58 -5.68
CA ALA A 36 34.83 26.26 -4.59
C ALA A 36 34.88 25.37 -3.33
N VAL A 37 33.78 24.69 -3.02
CA VAL A 37 33.71 23.72 -1.90
C VAL A 37 34.57 22.50 -2.19
N GLU A 38 34.49 21.91 -3.38
CA GLU A 38 35.33 20.77 -3.81
C GLU A 38 36.83 21.07 -3.68
N ARG A 39 37.25 22.29 -4.05
CA ARG A 39 38.64 22.73 -3.87
C ARG A 39 39.03 22.85 -2.40
N ALA A 40 38.13 23.28 -1.54
CA ALA A 40 38.39 23.41 -0.10
C ALA A 40 38.46 22.05 0.61
N VAL A 41 37.81 21.01 0.09
CA VAL A 41 37.80 19.65 0.64
C VAL A 41 38.69 18.67 -0.13
N ALA A 42 39.47 19.15 -1.10
CA ALA A 42 40.31 18.31 -1.97
C ALA A 42 41.33 17.44 -1.20
N ASP A 43 41.76 17.91 -0.02
CA ASP A 43 42.70 17.18 0.85
C ASP A 43 42.04 16.02 1.62
N VAL A 44 40.72 15.88 1.54
CA VAL A 44 39.93 14.84 2.22
C VAL A 44 39.05 14.09 1.20
N PRO A 45 39.59 13.06 0.51
CA PRO A 45 38.91 12.35 -0.58
C PRO A 45 37.67 11.54 -0.14
N THR A 46 37.37 11.48 1.15
CA THR A 46 36.19 10.81 1.72
C THR A 46 34.94 11.69 1.76
N ILE A 47 35.05 12.98 1.44
CA ILE A 47 33.92 13.93 1.47
C ILE A 47 33.26 13.96 0.10
N ASP A 48 31.99 13.57 0.06
CA ASP A 48 31.14 13.70 -1.13
C ASP A 48 30.41 15.06 -1.08
N VAL A 49 30.63 15.89 -2.10
CA VAL A 49 30.02 17.23 -2.18
C VAL A 49 28.77 17.12 -3.03
N GLN A 50 27.63 17.07 -2.33
CA GLN A 50 26.31 17.01 -2.93
C GLN A 50 25.62 18.36 -2.82
N ASP A 51 24.86 18.72 -3.84
CA ASP A 51 23.91 19.82 -3.72
C ASP A 51 22.63 19.37 -2.99
N LYS A 52 21.72 20.33 -2.76
CA LYS A 52 20.46 20.07 -2.05
C LYS A 52 19.55 19.09 -2.81
N GLU A 53 19.54 19.15 -4.13
CA GLU A 53 18.69 18.29 -4.98
C GLU A 53 19.24 16.87 -5.04
N GLU A 54 20.56 16.72 -5.19
CA GLU A 54 21.27 15.43 -5.14
C GLU A 54 21.09 14.75 -3.79
N PHE A 55 21.26 15.47 -2.69
CA PHE A 55 21.04 14.91 -1.35
C PHE A 55 19.58 14.50 -1.12
N ALA A 56 18.62 15.35 -1.54
CA ALA A 56 17.20 15.02 -1.45
C ALA A 56 16.84 13.81 -2.33
N ALA A 57 17.43 13.70 -3.53
CA ALA A 57 17.23 12.58 -4.43
C ALA A 57 17.85 11.28 -3.87
N ALA A 58 19.02 11.35 -3.24
CA ALA A 58 19.67 10.19 -2.63
C ALA A 58 18.81 9.60 -1.51
N VAL A 59 18.35 10.43 -0.57
CA VAL A 59 17.44 10.03 0.52
C VAL A 59 16.10 9.55 -0.03
N GLY A 60 15.53 10.29 -1.00
CA GLY A 60 14.27 9.94 -1.65
C GLY A 60 14.31 8.60 -2.39
N SER A 61 15.44 8.28 -3.04
CA SER A 61 15.61 7.03 -3.78
C SER A 61 15.55 5.81 -2.87
N GLN A 62 16.16 5.90 -1.68
CA GLN A 62 16.18 4.81 -0.70
C GLN A 62 14.77 4.55 -0.15
N ILE A 63 14.05 5.62 0.18
CA ILE A 63 12.64 5.52 0.62
C ILE A 63 11.78 4.94 -0.51
N ASN A 64 11.95 5.42 -1.75
CA ASN A 64 11.21 4.91 -2.89
C ASN A 64 11.47 3.42 -3.13
N GLN A 65 12.72 2.95 -2.98
CA GLN A 65 13.06 1.54 -3.11
C GLN A 65 12.33 0.66 -2.08
N ILE A 66 12.25 1.14 -0.82
CA ILE A 66 11.48 0.47 0.24
C ILE A 66 10.00 0.46 -0.12
N LEU A 67 9.44 1.59 -0.55
CA LEU A 67 8.03 1.69 -0.95
C LEU A 67 7.68 0.77 -2.12
N VAL A 68 8.52 0.73 -3.16
CA VAL A 68 8.34 -0.18 -4.31
C VAL A 68 8.33 -1.63 -3.86
N THR A 69 9.23 -2.02 -2.96
CA THR A 69 9.28 -3.38 -2.41
C THR A 69 8.01 -3.71 -1.64
N VAL A 70 7.56 -2.81 -0.76
CA VAL A 70 6.31 -2.95 0.01
C VAL A 70 5.10 -3.03 -0.93
N TYR A 71 5.03 -2.18 -1.95
CA TYR A 71 3.96 -2.24 -2.95
C TYR A 71 3.96 -3.54 -3.76
N GLY A 72 5.14 -4.08 -4.09
CA GLY A 72 5.27 -5.40 -4.70
C GLY A 72 4.70 -6.52 -3.83
N MET A 73 5.03 -6.51 -2.53
CA MET A 73 4.49 -7.48 -1.56
C MET A 73 2.98 -7.32 -1.38
N LEU A 74 2.48 -6.09 -1.33
CA LEU A 74 1.04 -5.80 -1.25
C LEU A 74 0.30 -6.31 -2.48
N ALA A 75 0.85 -6.12 -3.69
CA ALA A 75 0.27 -6.64 -4.92
C ALA A 75 0.16 -8.18 -4.89
N LEU A 76 1.21 -8.86 -4.42
CA LEU A 76 1.18 -10.32 -4.26
C LEU A 76 0.15 -10.77 -3.22
N SER A 77 0.06 -10.08 -2.08
CA SER A 77 -0.92 -10.36 -1.03
C SER A 77 -2.36 -10.22 -1.55
N ILE A 78 -2.64 -9.14 -2.30
CA ILE A 78 -3.93 -8.93 -2.94
C ILE A 78 -4.23 -10.08 -3.91
N LEU A 79 -3.26 -10.50 -4.73
CA LEU A 79 -3.45 -11.61 -5.66
C LEU A 79 -3.85 -12.90 -4.94
N ILE A 80 -3.15 -13.25 -3.86
CA ILE A 80 -3.45 -14.44 -3.04
C ILE A 80 -4.84 -14.32 -2.41
N ALA A 81 -5.18 -13.15 -1.86
CA ALA A 81 -6.49 -12.91 -1.27
C ALA A 81 -7.62 -13.09 -2.30
N LEU A 82 -7.45 -12.59 -3.52
CA LEU A 82 -8.44 -12.73 -4.60
C LEU A 82 -8.66 -14.18 -5.01
N ILE A 83 -7.58 -14.97 -5.10
CA ILE A 83 -7.68 -16.41 -5.35
C ILE A 83 -8.44 -17.10 -4.22
N GLY A 84 -8.14 -16.75 -2.97
CA GLY A 84 -8.85 -17.25 -1.79
C GLY A 84 -10.36 -16.97 -1.85
N ILE A 85 -10.73 -15.71 -2.08
CA ILE A 85 -12.15 -15.30 -2.22
C ILE A 85 -12.84 -16.08 -3.35
N ALA A 86 -12.19 -16.20 -4.51
CA ALA A 86 -12.74 -16.93 -5.64
C ALA A 86 -12.97 -18.42 -5.31
N ASN A 87 -12.07 -19.04 -4.55
CA ASN A 87 -12.20 -20.43 -4.12
C ASN A 87 -13.35 -20.60 -3.11
N THR A 88 -13.45 -19.72 -2.11
CA THR A 88 -14.53 -19.75 -1.12
C THR A 88 -15.90 -19.56 -1.78
N LEU A 89 -16.04 -18.62 -2.72
CA LEU A 89 -17.29 -18.42 -3.44
C LEU A 89 -17.63 -19.59 -4.35
N SER A 90 -16.62 -20.19 -4.99
CA SER A 90 -16.83 -21.39 -5.82
C SER A 90 -17.36 -22.55 -4.97
N LEU A 91 -16.85 -22.72 -3.75
CA LEU A 91 -17.35 -23.74 -2.82
C LEU A 91 -18.78 -23.43 -2.35
N SER A 92 -19.04 -22.22 -1.84
CA SER A 92 -20.36 -21.79 -1.37
C SER A 92 -21.44 -21.90 -2.46
N THR A 93 -21.11 -21.51 -3.70
CA THR A 93 -22.04 -21.63 -4.83
C THR A 93 -22.31 -23.08 -5.22
N PHE A 94 -21.34 -23.98 -5.08
CA PHE A 94 -21.52 -25.40 -5.31
C PHE A 94 -22.46 -26.01 -4.27
N GLU A 95 -22.26 -25.72 -2.99
CA GLU A 95 -23.13 -26.16 -1.89
C GLU A 95 -24.58 -25.69 -2.05
N ARG A 96 -24.78 -24.47 -2.56
CA ARG A 96 -26.12 -23.87 -2.79
C ARG A 96 -26.71 -24.13 -4.18
N THR A 97 -26.15 -25.06 -4.97
CA THR A 97 -26.60 -25.34 -6.35
C THR A 97 -28.10 -25.66 -6.43
N ARG A 98 -28.64 -26.42 -5.47
CA ARG A 98 -30.06 -26.81 -5.44
C ARG A 98 -30.99 -25.62 -5.19
N GLU A 99 -30.61 -24.72 -4.30
CA GLU A 99 -31.37 -23.50 -4.01
C GLU A 99 -31.39 -22.58 -5.23
N LEU A 100 -30.24 -22.39 -5.89
CA LEU A 100 -30.13 -21.61 -7.12
C LEU A 100 -30.92 -22.24 -8.27
N GLY A 101 -30.95 -23.58 -8.37
CA GLY A 101 -31.78 -24.31 -9.33
C GLY A 101 -33.29 -24.10 -9.11
N LEU A 102 -33.74 -24.10 -7.85
CA LEU A 102 -35.13 -23.83 -7.49
C LEU A 102 -35.52 -22.37 -7.77
N LEU A 103 -34.65 -21.41 -7.41
CA LEU A 103 -34.86 -19.99 -7.72
C LEU A 103 -34.94 -19.75 -9.24
N ARG A 104 -34.17 -20.49 -10.04
CA ARG A 104 -34.29 -20.47 -11.50
C ARG A 104 -35.60 -21.08 -12.01
N ALA A 105 -36.11 -22.12 -11.36
CA ALA A 105 -37.38 -22.74 -11.75
C ALA A 105 -38.58 -21.80 -11.54
N ILE A 106 -38.52 -20.90 -10.54
CA ILE A 106 -39.51 -19.85 -10.32
C ILE A 106 -39.26 -18.57 -11.14
N GLY A 107 -38.27 -18.58 -12.05
CA GLY A 107 -38.04 -17.50 -13.03
C GLY A 107 -36.81 -16.61 -12.79
N GLN A 108 -35.92 -16.92 -11.83
CA GLN A 108 -34.70 -16.13 -11.64
C GLN A 108 -33.80 -16.18 -12.89
N GLY A 109 -33.51 -15.00 -13.45
CA GLY A 109 -32.68 -14.88 -14.65
C GLY A 109 -31.19 -15.07 -14.38
N ARG A 110 -30.42 -15.49 -15.41
CA ARG A 110 -28.95 -15.66 -15.33
C ARG A 110 -28.21 -14.42 -14.83
N ASN A 111 -28.70 -13.23 -15.17
CA ASN A 111 -28.10 -11.96 -14.74
C ASN A 111 -28.34 -11.67 -13.25
N GLN A 112 -29.49 -12.09 -12.71
CA GLN A 112 -29.79 -11.94 -11.28
C GLN A 112 -28.90 -12.88 -10.44
N THR A 113 -28.70 -14.13 -10.88
CA THR A 113 -27.76 -15.05 -10.22
C THR A 113 -26.33 -14.49 -10.24
N ARG A 114 -25.87 -13.93 -11.38
CA ARG A 114 -24.55 -13.29 -11.46
C ARG A 114 -24.43 -12.09 -10.52
N ALA A 115 -25.46 -11.24 -10.47
CA ALA A 115 -25.47 -10.07 -9.62
C ALA A 115 -25.43 -10.45 -8.14
N MET A 116 -26.20 -11.47 -7.74
CA MET A 116 -26.22 -11.97 -6.36
C MET A 116 -24.83 -12.43 -5.90
N VAL A 117 -24.15 -13.29 -6.68
CA VAL A 117 -22.80 -13.78 -6.33
C VAL A 117 -21.77 -12.65 -6.29
N ARG A 118 -21.90 -11.65 -7.19
CA ARG A 118 -21.04 -10.45 -7.15
C ARG A 118 -21.26 -9.64 -5.89
N TRP A 119 -22.51 -9.44 -5.48
CA TRP A 119 -22.84 -8.72 -4.26
C TRP A 119 -22.30 -9.43 -3.00
N GLU A 120 -22.43 -10.75 -2.92
CA GLU A 120 -21.85 -11.53 -1.81
C GLU A 120 -20.33 -11.31 -1.72
N SER A 121 -19.64 -11.34 -2.86
CA SER A 121 -18.20 -11.07 -2.92
C SER A 121 -17.81 -9.64 -2.57
N VAL A 122 -18.58 -8.64 -3.04
CA VAL A 122 -18.32 -7.23 -2.73
C VAL A 122 -18.49 -6.98 -1.25
N VAL A 123 -19.52 -7.55 -0.62
CA VAL A 123 -19.72 -7.45 0.82
C VAL A 123 -18.51 -8.01 1.57
N ILE A 124 -18.07 -9.23 1.24
CA ILE A 124 -16.88 -9.84 1.86
C ILE A 124 -15.64 -8.95 1.67
N ALA A 125 -15.41 -8.44 0.46
CA ALA A 125 -14.25 -7.60 0.16
C ALA A 125 -14.29 -6.25 0.90
N VAL A 126 -15.46 -5.60 0.98
CA VAL A 126 -15.66 -4.35 1.71
C VAL A 126 -15.46 -4.56 3.20
N PHE A 127 -15.99 -5.64 3.78
CA PHE A 127 -15.75 -5.98 5.19
C PHE A 127 -14.27 -6.23 5.46
N GLY A 128 -13.61 -7.03 4.63
CA GLY A 128 -12.17 -7.29 4.75
C GLY A 128 -11.33 -6.01 4.64
N THR A 129 -11.67 -5.14 3.69
CA THR A 129 -10.99 -3.85 3.50
C THR A 129 -11.24 -2.91 4.68
N THR A 130 -12.47 -2.83 5.18
CA THR A 130 -12.81 -2.00 6.34
C THR A 130 -12.06 -2.45 7.59
N LEU A 131 -12.01 -3.76 7.84
CA LEU A 131 -11.25 -4.32 8.96
C LEU A 131 -9.74 -4.11 8.79
N GLY A 132 -9.21 -4.30 7.58
CA GLY A 132 -7.81 -4.04 7.27
C GLY A 132 -7.41 -2.57 7.43
N LEU A 133 -8.28 -1.64 7.03
CA LEU A 133 -8.08 -0.21 7.27
C LEU A 133 -8.13 0.10 8.76
N ALA A 134 -9.09 -0.45 9.50
CA ALA A 134 -9.20 -0.22 10.94
C ALA A 134 -7.95 -0.72 11.70
N THR A 135 -7.48 -1.93 11.41
CA THR A 135 -6.27 -2.49 12.04
C THR A 135 -5.00 -1.79 11.57
N GLY A 136 -4.93 -1.41 10.30
CA GLY A 136 -3.80 -0.64 9.74
C GLY A 136 -3.68 0.76 10.37
N ILE A 137 -4.79 1.48 10.51
CA ILE A 137 -4.85 2.79 11.17
C ILE A 137 -4.46 2.65 12.65
N ALA A 138 -5.01 1.66 13.36
CA ALA A 138 -4.67 1.40 14.75
C ALA A 138 -3.19 1.07 14.94
N GLY A 139 -2.62 0.23 14.08
CA GLY A 139 -1.19 -0.10 14.09
C GLY A 139 -0.31 1.12 13.79
N ALA A 140 -0.66 1.91 12.77
CA ALA A 140 0.06 3.15 12.45
C ALA A 140 0.01 4.15 13.61
N TRP A 141 -1.14 4.30 14.26
CA TRP A 141 -1.29 5.15 15.44
C TRP A 141 -0.43 4.67 16.62
N ALA A 142 -0.38 3.36 16.87
CA ALA A 142 0.47 2.78 17.92
C ALA A 142 1.97 2.98 17.65
N LEU A 143 2.40 2.86 16.38
CA LEU A 143 3.79 3.11 15.98
C LEU A 143 4.18 4.57 16.16
N VAL A 144 3.32 5.50 15.75
CA VAL A 144 3.58 6.94 15.88
C VAL A 144 3.63 7.37 17.35
N THR A 145 2.71 6.88 18.18
CA THR A 145 2.66 7.23 19.62
C THR A 145 3.81 6.62 20.43
N SER A 146 4.31 5.44 20.04
CA SER A 146 5.46 4.80 20.70
C SER A 146 6.83 5.37 20.27
N ALA A 147 6.92 6.02 19.12
CA ALA A 147 8.15 6.61 18.59
C ALA A 147 8.48 8.00 19.21
N SER A 148 8.28 8.15 20.52
CA SER A 148 8.23 9.39 21.32
C SER A 148 9.45 10.33 21.32
N GLY A 149 10.36 10.24 20.35
CA GLY A 149 11.50 11.16 20.15
C GLY A 149 11.76 11.59 18.71
N ALA A 150 11.03 11.07 17.71
CA ALA A 150 11.15 11.52 16.33
C ALA A 150 10.13 12.62 16.03
N GLU A 151 10.46 13.59 15.17
CA GLU A 151 9.54 14.63 14.65
C GLU A 151 8.33 14.07 13.85
N LEU A 152 8.08 12.76 13.91
CA LEU A 152 6.95 12.04 13.31
C LEU A 152 5.60 12.33 14.00
N SER A 153 5.50 13.40 14.78
CA SER A 153 4.42 13.66 15.74
C SER A 153 3.06 13.98 15.13
N ARG A 154 2.95 14.17 13.81
CA ARG A 154 1.69 14.50 13.14
C ARG A 154 1.09 13.28 12.45
N PHE A 155 0.36 12.46 13.22
CA PHE A 155 -0.53 11.44 12.66
C PHE A 155 -1.69 12.13 11.91
N THR A 156 -1.73 11.97 10.59
CA THR A 156 -2.83 12.45 9.75
C THR A 156 -3.39 11.27 8.97
N VAL A 157 -4.70 11.08 9.04
CA VAL A 157 -5.40 10.06 8.26
C VAL A 157 -5.95 10.72 6.99
N PRO A 158 -5.39 10.44 5.81
CA PRO A 158 -5.89 11.00 4.55
C PRO A 158 -7.20 10.30 4.15
N ALA A 159 -8.34 10.86 4.58
CA ALA A 159 -9.67 10.29 4.32
C ALA A 159 -9.94 10.02 2.83
N GLY A 160 -9.42 10.86 1.92
CA GLY A 160 -9.52 10.64 0.48
C GLY A 160 -8.82 9.37 0.00
N GLN A 161 -7.62 9.07 0.51
CA GLN A 161 -6.92 7.83 0.18
C GLN A 161 -7.64 6.60 0.76
N MET A 162 -8.21 6.72 1.96
CA MET A 162 -9.00 5.65 2.58
C MET A 162 -10.23 5.31 1.72
N ALA A 163 -10.92 6.32 1.18
CA ALA A 163 -12.04 6.13 0.27
C ALA A 163 -11.61 5.43 -1.04
N ILE A 164 -10.44 5.78 -1.59
CA ILE A 164 -9.88 5.11 -2.77
C ILE A 164 -9.60 3.63 -2.46
N VAL A 165 -8.97 3.32 -1.32
CA VAL A 165 -8.67 1.94 -0.91
C VAL A 165 -9.96 1.12 -0.73
N LEU A 166 -10.99 1.70 -0.11
CA LEU A 166 -12.32 1.09 -0.01
C LEU A 166 -12.93 0.80 -1.39
N GLY A 167 -12.83 1.75 -2.32
CA GLY A 167 -13.28 1.58 -3.71
C GLY A 167 -12.51 0.48 -4.45
N LEU A 168 -11.19 0.42 -4.27
CA LEU A 168 -10.35 -0.62 -4.83
C LEU A 168 -10.68 -1.99 -4.23
N GLY A 169 -10.96 -2.08 -2.93
CA GLY A 169 -11.41 -3.30 -2.28
C GLY A 169 -12.73 -3.82 -2.86
N ALA A 170 -13.72 -2.94 -3.05
CA ALA A 170 -14.97 -3.29 -3.71
C ALA A 170 -14.76 -3.78 -5.15
N LEU A 171 -13.92 -3.08 -5.92
CA LEU A 171 -13.54 -3.48 -7.28
C LEU A 171 -12.87 -4.86 -7.29
N ALA A 172 -11.96 -5.10 -6.36
CA ALA A 172 -11.26 -6.37 -6.21
C ALA A 172 -12.25 -7.52 -5.91
N GLY A 173 -13.25 -7.28 -5.06
CA GLY A 173 -14.36 -8.21 -4.83
C GLY A 173 -15.14 -8.54 -6.12
N VAL A 174 -15.47 -7.54 -6.93
CA VAL A 174 -16.12 -7.77 -8.24
C VAL A 174 -15.25 -8.64 -9.14
N LEU A 175 -13.94 -8.36 -9.20
CA LEU A 175 -12.98 -9.10 -10.03
C LEU A 175 -12.85 -10.57 -9.58
N ALA A 176 -12.76 -10.82 -8.27
CA ALA A 176 -12.70 -12.17 -7.71
C ALA A 176 -13.96 -12.99 -8.06
N ALA A 177 -15.13 -12.35 -8.06
CA ALA A 177 -16.40 -13.01 -8.31
C ALA A 177 -16.67 -13.35 -9.79
N LEU A 178 -15.90 -12.81 -10.74
CA LEU A 178 -16.23 -12.94 -12.17
C LEU A 178 -16.36 -14.40 -12.64
N ARG A 179 -15.41 -15.25 -12.26
CA ARG A 179 -15.41 -16.68 -12.60
C ARG A 179 -16.50 -17.47 -11.87
N PRO A 180 -16.63 -17.43 -10.53
CA PRO A 180 -17.67 -18.17 -9.82
C PRO A 180 -19.08 -17.70 -10.19
N ALA A 181 -19.32 -16.40 -10.35
CA ALA A 181 -20.62 -15.88 -10.79
C ALA A 181 -21.01 -16.39 -12.19
N ALA A 182 -20.04 -16.49 -13.10
CA ALA A 182 -20.28 -17.05 -14.43
C ALA A 182 -20.60 -18.55 -14.38
N ARG A 183 -19.93 -19.32 -13.51
CA ARG A 183 -20.22 -20.75 -13.30
C ARG A 183 -21.62 -20.96 -12.70
N ALA A 184 -21.97 -20.25 -11.63
CA ALA A 184 -23.27 -20.36 -10.98
C ALA A 184 -24.43 -20.09 -11.96
N ALA A 185 -24.30 -19.09 -12.84
CA ALA A 185 -25.33 -18.76 -13.81
C ALA A 185 -25.48 -19.74 -14.99
N LYS A 186 -24.49 -20.62 -15.19
CA LYS A 186 -24.51 -21.67 -16.22
C LYS A 186 -25.07 -23.00 -15.71
N LEU A 187 -25.31 -23.14 -14.41
CA LEU A 187 -25.95 -24.33 -13.85
C LEU A 187 -27.33 -24.52 -14.47
N ASP A 188 -27.56 -25.72 -15.00
CA ASP A 188 -28.78 -26.09 -15.72
C ASP A 188 -29.81 -26.64 -14.71
N PRO A 189 -30.99 -26.02 -14.55
CA PRO A 189 -31.97 -26.41 -13.53
C PRO A 189 -32.41 -27.87 -13.62
N LEU A 190 -32.43 -28.42 -14.84
CA LEU A 190 -32.84 -29.80 -15.10
C LEU A 190 -31.77 -30.82 -14.70
N GLN A 191 -30.48 -30.51 -14.87
CA GLN A 191 -29.39 -31.37 -14.39
C GLN A 191 -29.27 -31.37 -12.86
N ALA A 192 -29.60 -30.25 -12.21
CA ALA A 192 -29.58 -30.15 -10.75
C ALA A 192 -30.67 -30.98 -10.05
N ILE A 193 -31.74 -31.35 -10.77
CA ILE A 193 -32.83 -32.21 -10.27
C ILE A 193 -32.58 -33.68 -10.66
N ALA A 194 -31.90 -33.94 -11.78
CA ALA A 194 -31.70 -35.29 -12.32
C ALA A 194 -30.45 -36.03 -11.82
N SER A 195 -29.54 -35.39 -11.08
CA SER A 195 -28.30 -36.02 -10.58
C SER A 195 -28.50 -36.88 -9.31
N VAL A 196 -29.59 -37.67 -9.28
CA VAL A 196 -29.87 -38.68 -8.24
C VAL A 196 -29.62 -40.07 -8.80
#